data_AF-A0A6P0IYZ5-F1
#
_entry.id   AF-A0A6P0IYZ5-F1
#
_cell.length_a   1.000
_cell.length_b   1.000
_cell.length_c   1.000
_cell.angle_alpha   90.00
_cell.angle_beta   90.00
_cell.angle_gamma   90.00
#
_symmetry.space_group_name_H-M   'P 1'
#
loop_
_entity.id
_entity.type
_entity.pdbx_description
1 polymer ?
#
loop_
_entity_poly.entity_id
_entity_poly.type
_entity_poly.pdbx_seq_one_letter_code
_entity_poly.pdbx_strand_id
1 'polypeptide(L)'
;MKSKIFHLKVIKIKSGCNFELSWENGKTIAAIVDYPQDLDQGYQDWKHAYINCYRDLRVIKIKKSGSIPSSKKDHAGFLREAEARFLSLFDRWLRDGELYEIREEIAKAATDSSSNRRYWVDIILTCNCPELTRLPWEAWEISTTTRTNLSGFGTIRIARVSNTIHAGISHDKIIPGIRRRARVLAILGDEKGLDFKEDRKALAHLSKLSEIKFIGWQPGKDSTSLKQEIVKEIANPRGWDILFFAG
;
A
#
# COMPACT_ATOMS: atom_id res chain seq x y z
N MET A 1 -4.78 3.02 23.39
CA MET A 1 -4.19 1.80 22.80
C MET A 1 -2.71 1.94 22.89
N LYS A 2 -2.00 0.87 23.22
CA LYS A 2 -0.54 0.82 23.15
C LYS A 2 -0.22 0.12 21.83
N SER A 3 0.65 0.71 21.02
CA SER A 3 1.15 0.15 19.78
C SER A 3 2.66 -0.01 19.88
N LYS A 4 3.20 -1.18 19.53
CA LYS A 4 4.64 -1.34 19.39
C LYS A 4 4.99 -0.87 17.97
N ILE A 5 5.92 0.06 17.89
CA ILE A 5 6.35 0.66 16.63
C ILE A 5 7.76 0.16 16.33
N PHE A 6 7.95 -0.38 15.14
CA PHE A 6 9.24 -0.69 14.58
C PHE A 6 9.53 0.25 13.42
N HIS A 7 10.78 0.67 13.29
CA HIS A 7 11.29 1.31 12.09
C HIS A 7 12.11 0.29 11.33
N LEU A 8 11.69 -0.01 10.10
CA LEU A 8 12.43 -0.88 9.20
C LEU A 8 13.02 -0.03 8.08
N LYS A 9 14.33 -0.04 7.98
CA LYS A 9 15.07 0.63 6.91
C LYS A 9 15.69 -0.43 6.02
N VAL A 10 15.39 -0.35 4.72
CA VAL A 10 15.91 -1.28 3.71
C VAL A 10 16.75 -0.49 2.72
N ILE A 11 18.04 -0.81 2.67
CA ILE A 11 19.04 -0.10 1.85
C ILE A 11 19.65 -1.08 0.86
N LYS A 12 19.40 -0.88 -0.44
CA LYS A 12 20.11 -1.61 -1.51
C LYS A 12 21.53 -1.04 -1.63
N ILE A 13 22.54 -1.89 -1.47
CA ILE A 13 23.97 -1.60 -1.62
C ILE A 13 24.57 -2.63 -2.58
N LYS A 14 24.92 -2.21 -3.79
CA LYS A 14 25.41 -3.10 -4.86
C LYS A 14 24.41 -4.24 -5.13
N SER A 15 24.81 -5.49 -4.94
CA SER A 15 24.00 -6.69 -5.09
C SER A 15 23.30 -7.14 -3.80
N GLY A 16 23.53 -6.47 -2.67
CA GLY A 16 22.90 -6.81 -1.39
C GLY A 16 21.90 -5.77 -0.93
N CYS A 17 21.06 -6.15 0.03
CA CYS A 17 20.14 -5.30 0.75
C CYS A 17 20.42 -5.41 2.24
N ASN A 18 20.76 -4.28 2.86
CA ASN A 18 20.83 -4.16 4.30
C ASN A 18 19.45 -3.85 4.86
N PHE A 19 18.97 -4.71 5.74
CA PHE A 19 17.75 -4.53 6.53
C PHE A 19 18.16 -4.11 7.93
N GLU A 20 17.62 -3.00 8.42
CA GLU A 20 17.88 -2.46 9.75
C GLU A 20 16.54 -2.26 10.44
N LEU A 21 16.27 -3.05 11.47
CA LEU A 21 15.09 -2.95 12.32
C LEU A 21 15.47 -2.24 13.62
N SER A 22 14.81 -1.13 13.93
CA SER A 22 15.02 -0.40 15.19
C SER A 22 13.71 -0.17 15.95
N TRP A 23 13.75 -0.29 17.27
CA TRP A 23 12.60 -0.06 18.16
C TRP A 23 13.06 0.28 19.57
N GLU A 24 12.20 0.94 20.35
CA GLU A 24 12.54 1.39 21.71
C GLU A 24 13.81 2.29 21.72
N ASN A 25 14.23 2.83 22.86
CA ASN A 25 15.38 3.75 22.90
C ASN A 25 16.72 3.03 22.61
N GLY A 26 17.04 2.81 21.33
CA GLY A 26 18.34 2.37 20.83
C GLY A 26 18.51 0.88 20.54
N LYS A 27 17.46 0.05 20.58
CA LYS A 27 17.59 -1.35 20.14
C LYS A 27 17.55 -1.43 18.62
N THR A 28 18.52 -2.13 18.04
CA THR A 28 18.66 -2.31 16.60
C THR A 28 19.13 -3.72 16.28
N ILE A 29 18.53 -4.34 15.27
CA ILE A 29 19.04 -5.56 14.63
C ILE A 29 19.22 -5.25 13.14
N ALA A 30 20.31 -5.72 12.56
CA ALA A 30 20.57 -5.56 11.14
C ALA A 30 20.96 -6.90 10.50
N ALA A 31 20.60 -7.06 9.24
CA ALA A 31 20.91 -8.24 8.44
C ALA A 31 21.15 -7.82 6.99
N ILE A 32 22.06 -8.51 6.31
CA ILE A 32 22.36 -8.27 4.90
C ILE A 32 21.96 -9.52 4.12
N VAL A 33 21.13 -9.31 3.10
CA VAL A 33 20.65 -10.38 2.21
C VAL A 33 21.00 -10.02 0.78
N ASP A 34 21.40 -11.01 -0.02
CA ASP A 34 21.56 -10.80 -1.45
C ASP A 34 20.23 -10.38 -2.09
N TYR A 35 20.28 -9.39 -2.98
CA TYR A 35 19.11 -8.92 -3.70
C TYR A 35 18.90 -9.77 -4.96
N PRO A 36 17.76 -10.48 -5.08
CA PRO A 36 17.47 -11.32 -6.22
C PRO A 36 17.27 -10.48 -7.49
N GLN A 37 18.10 -10.69 -8.51
CA GLN A 37 17.94 -9.99 -9.80
C GLN A 37 16.65 -10.38 -10.53
N ASP A 38 16.18 -11.62 -10.33
CA ASP A 38 14.91 -12.12 -10.86
C ASP A 38 13.70 -11.40 -10.25
N LEU A 39 13.84 -10.76 -9.09
CA LEU A 39 12.78 -9.96 -8.47
C LEU A 39 12.45 -8.70 -9.29
N ASP A 40 13.47 -8.01 -9.80
CA ASP A 40 13.29 -6.85 -10.68
C ASP A 40 12.55 -7.26 -11.96
N GLN A 41 12.93 -8.39 -12.55
CA GLN A 41 12.27 -8.93 -13.75
C GLN A 41 10.82 -9.34 -13.44
N GLY A 42 10.58 -10.04 -12.33
CA GLY A 42 9.24 -10.43 -11.90
C GLY A 42 8.31 -9.24 -11.71
N TYR A 43 8.81 -8.12 -11.16
CA TYR A 43 8.06 -6.87 -11.07
C TYR A 43 7.71 -6.30 -12.46
N GLN A 44 8.66 -6.28 -13.41
CA GLN A 44 8.39 -5.79 -14.76
C GLN A 44 7.38 -6.68 -15.49
N ASP A 45 7.48 -8.00 -15.37
CA ASP A 45 6.56 -8.95 -16.00
C ASP A 45 5.13 -8.75 -15.48
N TRP A 46 4.98 -8.66 -14.15
CA TRP A 46 3.70 -8.34 -13.53
C TRP A 46 3.15 -6.99 -14.00
N LYS A 47 3.99 -5.95 -14.02
CA LYS A 47 3.59 -4.60 -14.45
C LYS A 47 3.12 -4.60 -15.91
N HIS A 48 3.83 -5.30 -16.80
CA HIS A 48 3.42 -5.44 -18.20
C HIS A 48 2.09 -6.18 -18.34
N ALA A 49 1.93 -7.30 -17.63
CA ALA A 49 0.68 -8.06 -17.63
C ALA A 49 -0.50 -7.23 -17.10
N TYR A 50 -0.28 -6.45 -16.03
CA TYR A 50 -1.28 -5.54 -15.46
C TYR A 50 -1.72 -4.47 -16.45
N ILE A 51 -0.76 -3.78 -17.07
CA ILE A 51 -1.04 -2.74 -18.07
C ILE A 51 -1.83 -3.31 -19.26
N ASN A 52 -1.44 -4.49 -19.75
CA ASN A 52 -2.11 -5.12 -20.88
C ASN A 52 -3.54 -5.56 -20.53
N CYS A 53 -3.71 -6.26 -19.40
CA CYS A 53 -5.05 -6.64 -18.91
C CYS A 53 -5.97 -5.43 -18.77
N TYR A 54 -5.47 -4.33 -18.21
CA TYR A 54 -6.26 -3.11 -18.04
C TYR A 54 -6.56 -2.40 -19.38
N ARG A 55 -5.63 -2.42 -20.35
CA ARG A 55 -5.87 -1.91 -21.71
C ARG A 55 -7.00 -2.68 -22.38
N ASP A 56 -7.02 -4.00 -22.28
CA ASP A 56 -8.08 -4.81 -22.89
C ASP A 56 -9.44 -4.55 -22.23
N LEU A 57 -9.48 -4.42 -20.90
CA LEU A 57 -10.70 -4.05 -20.19
C LEU A 57 -11.24 -2.68 -20.63
N ARG A 58 -10.36 -1.70 -20.89
CA ARG A 58 -10.76 -0.41 -21.46
C ARG A 58 -11.26 -0.52 -22.90
N VAL A 59 -10.57 -1.28 -23.75
CA VAL A 59 -10.96 -1.47 -25.16
C VAL A 59 -12.32 -2.20 -25.26
N ILE A 60 -12.55 -3.21 -24.42
CA ILE A 60 -13.84 -3.93 -24.35
C ILE A 60 -14.98 -2.99 -23.95
N LYS A 61 -14.75 -2.05 -23.01
CA LYS A 61 -15.76 -1.04 -22.64
C LYS A 61 -16.09 -0.07 -23.78
N ILE A 62 -15.12 0.24 -24.64
CA ILE A 62 -15.30 1.16 -25.79
C ILE A 62 -15.99 0.45 -26.98
N LYS A 63 -15.77 -0.86 -27.18
CA LYS A 63 -16.33 -1.66 -28.28
C LYS A 63 -17.76 -2.19 -28.05
N LYS A 64 -18.60 -1.45 -27.32
CA LYS A 64 -20.08 -1.68 -27.36
C LYS A 64 -20.74 -1.26 -28.69
N SER A 65 -19.95 -0.97 -29.73
CA SER A 65 -20.39 -0.89 -31.13
C SER A 65 -19.69 -1.99 -31.93
N GLY A 66 -20.48 -2.79 -32.64
CA GLY A 66 -20.16 -4.14 -33.13
C GLY A 66 -18.79 -4.31 -33.79
N SER A 67 -17.93 -5.11 -33.16
CA SER A 67 -16.81 -5.76 -33.85
C SER A 67 -16.50 -7.09 -33.15
N ILE A 68 -16.38 -8.15 -33.95
CA ILE A 68 -16.02 -9.50 -33.51
C ILE A 68 -14.58 -9.46 -32.94
N PRO A 69 -14.31 -9.97 -31.72
CA PRO A 69 -12.96 -9.94 -31.17
C PRO A 69 -12.12 -11.09 -31.76
N SER A 70 -11.02 -10.72 -32.43
CA SER A 70 -9.93 -11.62 -32.82
C SER A 70 -9.24 -12.22 -31.59
N SER A 71 -8.88 -13.51 -31.66
CA SER A 71 -8.13 -14.32 -30.69
C SER A 71 -7.95 -13.71 -29.28
N LYS A 72 -8.86 -14.07 -28.36
CA LYS A 72 -8.77 -13.72 -26.94
C LYS A 72 -7.49 -14.31 -26.32
N LYS A 73 -6.40 -13.56 -26.30
CA LYS A 73 -5.31 -13.81 -25.34
C LYS A 73 -5.91 -13.70 -23.93
N ASP A 74 -5.66 -14.68 -23.08
CA ASP A 74 -6.14 -14.70 -21.70
C ASP A 74 -5.27 -13.79 -20.82
N HIS A 75 -5.44 -12.48 -20.98
CA HIS A 75 -4.67 -11.48 -20.22
C HIS A 75 -4.93 -11.54 -18.71
N ALA A 76 -6.10 -12.01 -18.29
CA ALA A 76 -6.41 -12.23 -16.88
C ALA A 76 -5.61 -13.40 -16.31
N GLY A 77 -5.51 -14.51 -17.06
CA GLY A 77 -4.65 -15.65 -16.72
C GLY A 77 -3.18 -15.24 -16.61
N PHE A 78 -2.65 -14.52 -17.60
CA PHE A 78 -1.27 -14.03 -17.60
C PHE A 78 -0.98 -13.09 -16.41
N LEU A 79 -1.92 -12.18 -16.07
CA LEU A 79 -1.76 -11.30 -14.92
C LEU A 79 -1.66 -12.10 -13.61
N ARG A 80 -2.58 -13.05 -13.40
CA ARG A 80 -2.58 -13.90 -12.19
C ARG A 80 -1.30 -14.72 -12.08
N GLU A 81 -0.79 -15.26 -13.19
CA GLU A 81 0.45 -16.02 -13.20
C GLU A 81 1.67 -15.14 -12.87
N ALA A 82 1.77 -13.97 -13.50
CA ALA A 82 2.86 -13.03 -13.26
C ALA A 82 2.85 -12.51 -11.81
N GLU A 83 1.67 -12.23 -11.25
CA GLU A 83 1.50 -11.86 -9.84
C GLU A 83 1.96 -12.97 -8.90
N ALA A 84 1.49 -14.20 -9.09
CA ALA A 84 1.87 -15.34 -8.24
C ALA A 84 3.38 -15.61 -8.30
N ARG A 85 3.99 -15.50 -9.49
CA ARG A 85 5.44 -15.64 -9.66
C ARG A 85 6.20 -14.53 -8.92
N PHE A 86 5.78 -13.28 -9.10
CA PHE A 86 6.42 -12.14 -8.45
C PHE A 86 6.34 -12.21 -6.92
N LEU A 87 5.16 -12.53 -6.37
CA LEU A 87 4.98 -12.70 -4.93
C LEU A 87 5.80 -13.87 -4.38
N SER A 88 5.88 -15.00 -5.09
CA SER A 88 6.71 -16.13 -4.70
C SER A 88 8.20 -15.78 -4.64
N LEU A 89 8.71 -15.01 -5.62
CA LEU A 89 10.09 -14.51 -5.61
C LEU A 89 10.34 -13.57 -4.43
N PHE A 90 9.40 -12.66 -4.17
CA PHE A 90 9.47 -11.72 -3.06
C PHE A 90 9.45 -12.43 -1.70
N ASP A 91 8.53 -13.39 -1.52
CA ASP A 91 8.43 -14.17 -0.29
C ASP A 91 9.67 -15.03 -0.06
N ARG A 92 10.20 -15.66 -1.11
CA ARG A 92 11.44 -16.45 -1.02
C ARG A 92 12.61 -15.58 -0.56
N TRP A 93 12.75 -14.37 -1.11
CA TRP A 93 13.78 -13.41 -0.70
C TRP A 93 13.64 -13.02 0.77
N LEU A 94 12.42 -12.72 1.22
CA LEU A 94 12.19 -12.29 2.60
C LEU A 94 12.14 -13.43 3.62
N ARG A 95 12.18 -14.68 3.15
CA ARG A 95 12.30 -15.90 3.96
C ARG A 95 13.75 -16.31 4.20
N ASP A 96 14.72 -15.56 3.67
CA ASP A 96 16.14 -15.78 3.89
C ASP A 96 16.47 -15.94 5.39
N GLY A 97 17.45 -16.81 5.68
CA GLY A 97 17.86 -17.15 7.04
C GLY A 97 18.40 -15.94 7.79
N GLU A 98 19.09 -15.04 7.11
CA GLU A 98 19.66 -13.83 7.72
C GLU A 98 18.56 -12.88 8.24
N LEU A 99 17.34 -12.95 7.68
CA LEU A 99 16.19 -12.18 8.16
C LEU A 99 15.42 -12.86 9.29
N TYR A 100 15.89 -14.00 9.80
CA TYR A 100 15.19 -14.73 10.85
C TYR A 100 14.99 -13.89 12.11
N GLU A 101 16.06 -13.26 12.63
CA GLU A 101 15.99 -12.47 13.87
C GLU A 101 15.03 -11.27 13.74
N ILE A 102 15.09 -10.56 12.60
CA ILE A 102 14.18 -9.45 12.29
C ILE A 102 12.72 -9.93 12.30
N ARG A 103 12.42 -11.05 11.63
CA ARG A 103 11.06 -11.61 11.59
C ARG A 103 10.61 -12.08 12.97
N GLU A 104 11.49 -12.72 13.72
CA GLU A 104 11.20 -13.25 15.05
C GLU A 104 10.84 -12.13 16.03
N GLU A 105 11.59 -11.02 16.05
CA GLU A 105 11.32 -9.89 16.95
C GLU A 105 9.96 -9.23 16.65
N ILE A 106 9.64 -9.04 15.36
CA ILE A 106 8.35 -8.50 14.96
C ILE A 106 7.21 -9.48 15.32
N ALA A 107 7.41 -10.78 15.10
CA ALA A 107 6.42 -11.79 15.44
C ALA A 107 6.19 -11.88 16.96
N LYS A 108 7.25 -11.87 17.77
CA LYS A 108 7.18 -11.83 19.24
C LYS A 108 6.34 -10.65 19.72
N ALA A 109 6.58 -9.47 19.16
CA ALA A 109 5.80 -8.27 19.45
C ALA A 109 4.31 -8.40 19.11
N ALA A 110 3.97 -9.15 18.06
CA ALA A 110 2.58 -9.40 17.67
C ALA A 110 1.89 -10.47 18.52
N THR A 111 2.66 -11.38 19.14
CA THR A 111 2.15 -12.47 20.00
C THR A 111 2.14 -12.16 21.49
N ASP A 112 2.70 -11.02 21.90
CA ASP A 112 2.86 -10.69 23.32
C ASP A 112 1.51 -10.59 24.04
N SER A 113 1.17 -11.69 24.70
CA SER A 113 -0.10 -11.97 25.38
C SER A 113 -0.16 -11.40 26.79
N SER A 114 0.90 -10.69 27.24
CA SER A 114 0.92 -9.98 28.52
C SER A 114 -0.16 -8.90 28.66
N SER A 115 -0.89 -8.63 27.58
CA SER A 115 -1.77 -7.50 27.48
C SER A 115 -3.11 -7.89 26.84
N ASN A 116 -4.14 -7.97 27.69
CA ASN A 116 -5.50 -8.46 27.39
C ASN A 116 -6.35 -7.51 26.50
N ARG A 117 -5.72 -6.76 25.58
CA ARG A 117 -6.38 -5.80 24.67
C ARG A 117 -6.03 -6.17 23.23
N ARG A 118 -6.76 -5.63 22.24
CA ARG A 118 -6.33 -5.70 20.84
C ARG A 118 -5.05 -4.88 20.70
N TYR A 119 -3.93 -5.55 20.44
CA TYR A 119 -2.66 -4.92 20.10
C TYR A 119 -2.41 -5.04 18.60
N TRP A 120 -1.69 -4.06 18.08
CA TRP A 120 -1.15 -4.10 16.73
C TRP A 120 0.32 -3.70 16.78
N VAL A 121 1.03 -4.17 15.78
CA VAL A 121 2.43 -3.84 15.53
C VAL A 121 2.48 -2.97 14.29
N ASP A 122 3.05 -1.78 14.41
CA ASP A 122 3.24 -0.87 13.29
C ASP A 122 4.70 -0.94 12.84
N ILE A 123 4.91 -1.22 11.55
CA ILE A 123 6.22 -1.20 10.90
C ILE A 123 6.26 0.02 9.99
N ILE A 124 7.13 0.95 10.33
CA ILE A 124 7.41 2.14 9.53
C ILE A 124 8.55 1.81 8.59
N LEU A 125 8.22 1.56 7.31
CA LEU A 125 9.17 1.16 6.28
C LEU A 125 9.77 2.38 5.59
N THR A 126 11.09 2.40 5.47
CA THR A 126 11.85 3.35 4.64
C THR A 126 12.75 2.59 3.67
N CYS A 127 12.77 3.02 2.41
CA CYS A 127 13.62 2.44 1.36
C CYS A 127 14.50 3.53 0.75
N ASN A 128 15.73 3.18 0.35
CA ASN A 128 16.66 4.14 -0.24
C ASN A 128 16.53 4.31 -1.76
N CYS A 129 15.84 3.40 -2.46
CA CYS A 129 15.72 3.44 -3.92
C CYS A 129 14.31 3.09 -4.44
N PRO A 130 13.95 3.51 -5.68
CA PRO A 130 12.63 3.27 -6.25
C PRO A 130 12.28 1.80 -6.44
N GLU A 131 13.26 0.95 -6.73
CA GLU A 131 13.09 -0.50 -6.94
C GLU A 131 12.51 -1.14 -5.68
N LEU A 132 13.14 -0.89 -4.53
CA LEU A 132 12.65 -1.35 -3.23
C LEU A 132 11.32 -0.71 -2.85
N THR A 133 11.15 0.59 -3.13
CA THR A 133 9.92 1.33 -2.79
C THR A 133 8.69 0.80 -3.53
N ARG A 134 8.84 0.08 -4.63
CA ARG A 134 7.75 -0.47 -5.44
C ARG A 134 7.36 -1.91 -5.08
N LEU A 135 8.18 -2.61 -4.29
CA LEU A 135 7.91 -3.99 -3.88
C LEU A 135 6.66 -4.06 -2.98
N PRO A 136 5.93 -5.20 -2.96
CA PRO A 136 4.68 -5.34 -2.24
C PRO A 136 4.91 -5.67 -0.76
N TRP A 137 5.55 -4.77 -0.01
CA TRP A 137 5.90 -4.98 1.40
C TRP A 137 4.72 -5.36 2.29
N GLU A 138 3.49 -4.89 2.00
CA GLU A 138 2.29 -5.27 2.74
C GLU A 138 1.89 -6.74 2.55
N ALA A 139 2.41 -7.41 1.51
CA ALA A 139 2.25 -8.85 1.29
C ALA A 139 3.29 -9.69 2.06
N TRP A 140 4.24 -9.06 2.75
CA TRP A 140 5.30 -9.79 3.47
C TRP A 140 4.73 -10.64 4.61
N GLU A 141 4.85 -11.96 4.47
CA GLU A 141 4.50 -12.93 5.50
C GLU A 141 5.57 -13.03 6.59
N ILE A 142 5.52 -12.13 7.58
CA ILE A 142 6.50 -12.09 8.68
C ILE A 142 6.35 -13.27 9.65
N SER A 143 5.12 -13.74 9.89
CA SER A 143 4.87 -14.98 10.63
C SER A 143 4.11 -15.98 9.76
N THR A 144 4.52 -17.24 9.80
CA THR A 144 3.88 -18.35 9.07
C THR A 144 2.49 -18.70 9.63
N THR A 145 2.09 -18.10 10.75
CA THR A 145 0.81 -18.32 11.43
C THR A 145 -0.28 -17.34 10.99
N THR A 146 0.02 -16.36 10.13
CA THR A 146 -0.95 -15.33 9.68
C THR A 146 -2.06 -15.85 8.75
N ARG A 147 -1.94 -17.06 8.20
CA ARG A 147 -3.00 -17.65 7.36
C ARG A 147 -4.20 -18.14 8.15
N THR A 148 -4.10 -18.29 9.47
CA THR A 148 -5.23 -18.67 10.31
C THR A 148 -5.66 -17.47 11.13
N ASN A 149 -6.88 -17.01 10.87
CA ASN A 149 -7.67 -16.12 11.74
C ASN A 149 -7.96 -16.81 13.08
N LEU A 150 -6.93 -17.22 13.83
CA LEU A 150 -7.01 -17.75 15.18
C LEU A 150 -6.66 -16.62 16.13
N SER A 151 -7.67 -15.82 16.45
CA SER A 151 -8.07 -15.22 17.73
C SER A 151 -7.03 -14.76 18.79
N GLY A 152 -5.73 -14.73 18.52
CA GLY A 152 -4.68 -14.44 19.50
C GLY A 152 -3.46 -13.67 18.98
N PHE A 153 -3.35 -13.43 17.67
CA PHE A 153 -2.28 -12.61 17.10
C PHE A 153 -2.73 -11.14 16.94
N GLY A 154 -1.87 -10.22 17.36
CA GLY A 154 -2.01 -8.80 17.05
C GLY A 154 -1.83 -8.55 15.55
N THR A 155 -2.53 -7.53 15.02
CA THR A 155 -2.42 -7.17 13.59
C THR A 155 -1.08 -6.49 13.31
N ILE A 156 -0.30 -6.98 12.36
CA ILE A 156 0.90 -6.29 11.85
C ILE A 156 0.47 -5.36 10.71
N ARG A 157 0.90 -4.10 10.73
CA ARG A 157 0.60 -3.10 9.71
C ARG A 157 1.89 -2.49 9.22
N ILE A 158 2.06 -2.41 7.91
CA ILE A 158 3.23 -1.78 7.31
C ILE A 158 2.81 -0.45 6.71
N ALA A 159 3.48 0.62 7.12
CA ALA A 159 3.30 1.97 6.59
C ALA A 159 4.59 2.44 5.92
N ARG A 160 4.50 2.86 4.66
CA ARG A 160 5.64 3.37 3.90
C ARG A 160 5.87 4.83 4.18
N VAL A 161 7.13 5.19 4.41
CA VAL A 161 7.55 6.57 4.66
C VAL A 161 8.68 6.91 3.71
N SER A 162 8.60 8.11 3.12
CA SER A 162 9.67 8.61 2.26
C SER A 162 10.91 8.90 3.08
N ASN A 163 12.09 8.54 2.55
CA ASN A 163 13.37 8.92 3.12
C ASN A 163 13.62 10.46 3.05
N THR A 164 12.78 11.19 2.31
CA THR A 164 12.90 12.63 2.05
C THR A 164 12.04 13.50 2.99
N ILE A 165 11.32 12.91 3.95
CA ILE A 165 10.60 13.71 4.95
C ILE A 165 11.66 14.46 5.77
N HIS A 166 11.62 15.79 5.66
CA HIS A 166 12.64 16.69 6.16
C HIS A 166 13.02 16.38 7.61
N ALA A 167 14.32 16.48 7.90
CA ALA A 167 15.05 16.10 9.10
C ALA A 167 14.62 16.81 10.42
N GLY A 168 13.35 17.17 10.59
CA GLY A 168 12.82 17.85 11.78
C GLY A 168 11.49 17.28 12.29
N ILE A 169 10.89 16.28 11.63
CA ILE A 169 9.71 15.60 12.16
C ILE A 169 10.22 14.34 12.87
N SER A 170 10.35 14.42 14.19
CA SER A 170 10.57 13.24 15.02
C SER A 170 9.58 12.15 14.63
N HIS A 171 10.04 10.91 14.49
CA HIS A 171 9.20 9.77 14.09
C HIS A 171 7.92 9.65 14.94
N ASP A 172 7.97 10.10 16.20
CA ASP A 172 6.84 10.22 17.13
C ASP A 172 5.71 11.18 16.69
N LYS A 173 6.00 12.10 15.77
CA LYS A 173 5.03 13.07 15.21
C LYS A 173 4.47 12.65 13.85
N ILE A 174 5.02 11.60 13.22
CA ILE A 174 4.60 11.15 11.88
C ILE A 174 3.23 10.48 11.92
N ILE A 175 2.85 9.89 13.07
CA ILE A 175 1.53 9.32 13.26
C ILE A 175 0.65 10.38 13.92
N PRO A 176 -0.18 11.14 13.15
CA PRO A 176 -1.21 11.95 13.77
C PRO A 176 -2.03 11.04 14.68
N GLY A 177 -2.18 11.44 15.94
CA GLY A 177 -2.93 10.67 16.93
C GLY A 177 -4.26 10.22 16.36
N ILE A 178 -4.59 8.93 16.56
CA ILE A 178 -5.73 8.25 15.96
C ILE A 178 -6.96 9.15 16.05
N ARG A 179 -7.37 9.68 14.89
CA ARG A 179 -8.55 10.54 14.80
C ARG A 179 -9.78 9.66 15.01
N ARG A 180 -10.73 10.15 15.81
CA ARG A 180 -11.99 9.44 16.06
C ARG A 180 -12.82 9.24 14.78
N ARG A 181 -12.61 10.08 13.76
CA ARG A 181 -13.24 9.98 12.45
C ARG A 181 -12.20 10.15 11.37
N ALA A 182 -12.11 9.19 10.46
CA ALA A 182 -11.22 9.25 9.30
C ALA A 182 -11.70 10.35 8.34
N ARG A 183 -10.78 11.07 7.70
CA ARG A 183 -11.07 12.06 6.67
C ARG A 183 -10.84 11.45 5.30
N VAL A 184 -11.87 11.44 4.47
CA VAL A 184 -11.87 10.89 3.11
C VAL A 184 -12.02 12.01 2.09
N LEU A 185 -11.06 12.15 1.18
CA LEU A 185 -11.20 12.97 -0.01
C LEU A 185 -11.62 12.08 -1.18
N ALA A 186 -12.86 12.19 -1.63
CA ALA A 186 -13.40 11.45 -2.76
C ALA A 186 -13.32 12.29 -4.03
N ILE A 187 -12.40 11.93 -4.93
CA ILE A 187 -12.17 12.57 -6.23
C ILE A 187 -12.87 11.74 -7.30
N LEU A 188 -13.94 12.29 -7.86
CA LEU A 188 -14.78 11.65 -8.86
C LEU A 188 -14.45 12.19 -10.26
N GLY A 189 -14.50 11.30 -11.25
CA GLY A 189 -14.20 11.58 -12.65
C GLY A 189 -15.25 12.46 -13.33
N ASP A 190 -15.19 12.49 -14.66
CA ASP A 190 -16.17 13.23 -15.46
C ASP A 190 -17.52 12.48 -15.50
N GLU A 191 -18.59 13.17 -15.12
CA GLU A 191 -19.97 12.67 -15.13
C GLU A 191 -20.57 12.60 -16.56
N LYS A 192 -19.87 13.08 -17.60
CA LYS A 192 -20.35 13.05 -19.00
C LYS A 192 -20.57 11.66 -19.61
N GLY A 193 -20.25 10.59 -18.89
CA GLY A 193 -20.54 9.21 -19.30
C GLY A 193 -20.50 8.18 -18.17
N LEU A 194 -20.38 8.64 -16.91
CA LEU A 194 -20.28 7.80 -15.73
C LEU A 194 -21.26 8.32 -14.67
N ASP A 195 -22.04 7.40 -14.09
CA ASP A 195 -22.96 7.72 -13.00
C ASP A 195 -22.32 7.35 -11.66
N PHE A 196 -21.94 8.36 -10.87
CA PHE A 196 -21.34 8.18 -9.54
C PHE A 196 -22.38 8.20 -8.40
N LYS A 197 -23.69 8.11 -8.68
CA LYS A 197 -24.71 8.11 -7.62
C LYS A 197 -24.52 6.99 -6.62
N GLU A 198 -24.24 5.78 -7.08
CA GLU A 198 -24.02 4.64 -6.19
C GLU A 198 -22.70 4.76 -5.41
N ASP A 199 -21.63 5.28 -6.03
CA ASP A 199 -20.38 5.58 -5.32
C ASP A 199 -20.58 6.62 -4.21
N ARG A 200 -21.30 7.71 -4.53
CA ARG A 200 -21.66 8.76 -3.57
C ARG A 200 -22.50 8.19 -2.43
N LYS A 201 -23.47 7.31 -2.74
CA LYS A 201 -24.34 6.66 -1.75
C LYS A 201 -23.57 5.70 -0.85
N ALA A 202 -22.68 4.90 -1.43
CA ALA A 202 -21.81 3.99 -0.68
C ALA A 202 -20.91 4.76 0.30
N LEU A 203 -20.30 5.85 -0.17
CA LEU A 203 -19.50 6.73 0.69
C LEU A 203 -20.37 7.45 1.73
N ALA A 204 -21.58 7.89 1.38
CA ALA A 204 -22.49 8.52 2.34
C ALA A 204 -22.84 7.60 3.53
N HIS A 205 -22.94 6.29 3.34
CA HIS A 205 -23.12 5.35 4.45
C HIS A 205 -21.94 5.36 5.45
N LEU A 206 -20.72 5.68 4.98
CA LEU A 206 -19.53 5.81 5.83
C LEU A 206 -19.47 7.15 6.57
N SER A 207 -20.30 8.13 6.21
CA SER A 207 -20.32 9.46 6.86
C SER A 207 -20.54 9.41 8.37
N LYS A 208 -21.09 8.33 8.94
CA LYS A 208 -21.18 8.17 10.40
C LYS A 208 -19.82 7.96 11.07
N LEU A 209 -18.87 7.37 10.35
CA LEU A 209 -17.54 6.98 10.81
C LEU A 209 -16.44 7.89 10.24
N SER A 210 -16.72 8.63 9.17
CA SER A 210 -15.75 9.47 8.48
C SER A 210 -16.28 10.86 8.11
N GLU A 211 -15.38 11.83 7.99
CA GLU A 211 -15.61 13.12 7.34
C GLU A 211 -15.29 12.94 5.86
N ILE A 212 -16.26 13.18 4.96
CA ILE A 212 -16.09 12.91 3.53
C ILE A 212 -16.25 14.22 2.76
N LYS A 213 -15.27 14.54 1.91
CA LYS A 213 -15.34 15.65 0.96
C LYS A 213 -15.31 15.11 -0.46
N PHE A 214 -16.30 15.48 -1.26
CA PHE A 214 -16.36 15.14 -2.66
C PHE A 214 -15.79 16.27 -3.51
N ILE A 215 -14.92 15.93 -4.45
CA ILE A 215 -14.44 16.80 -5.52
C ILE A 215 -14.68 16.04 -6.83
N GLY A 216 -15.24 16.69 -7.83
CA GLY A 216 -15.44 16.08 -9.14
C GLY A 216 -15.77 17.13 -10.18
N TRP A 217 -15.81 16.71 -11.44
CA TRP A 217 -16.24 17.60 -12.51
C TRP A 217 -17.71 17.97 -12.32
N GLN A 218 -18.04 19.24 -12.53
CA GLN A 218 -19.40 19.76 -12.50
C GLN A 218 -19.67 20.53 -13.81
N PRO A 219 -20.91 20.54 -14.32
CA PRO A 219 -21.26 21.33 -15.50
C PRO A 219 -20.82 22.80 -15.35
N GLY A 220 -20.07 23.31 -16.32
CA GLY A 220 -19.56 24.69 -16.33
C GLY A 220 -18.24 24.93 -15.58
N LYS A 221 -17.68 23.92 -14.92
CA LYS A 221 -16.38 24.04 -14.23
C LYS A 221 -15.22 23.76 -15.19
N ASP A 222 -14.27 24.70 -15.25
CA ASP A 222 -13.07 24.56 -16.07
C ASP A 222 -12.12 23.47 -15.51
N SER A 223 -11.45 22.73 -16.40
CA SER A 223 -10.54 21.64 -16.03
C SER A 223 -9.34 22.15 -15.22
N THR A 224 -8.82 23.33 -15.53
CA THR A 224 -7.69 23.93 -14.81
C THR A 224 -8.10 24.28 -13.38
N SER A 225 -9.28 24.90 -13.22
CA SER A 225 -9.83 25.24 -11.91
C SER A 225 -10.08 24.01 -11.03
N LEU A 226 -10.59 22.92 -11.61
CA LEU A 226 -10.78 21.65 -10.90
C LEU A 226 -9.46 21.04 -10.44
N LYS A 227 -8.43 21.04 -11.30
CA LYS A 227 -7.09 20.55 -10.93
C LYS A 227 -6.50 21.37 -9.79
N GLN A 228 -6.64 22.69 -9.82
CA GLN A 228 -6.18 23.56 -8.75
C GLN A 228 -6.91 23.29 -7.43
N GLU A 229 -8.21 23.05 -7.46
CA GLU A 229 -8.98 22.67 -6.28
C GLU A 229 -8.51 21.32 -5.72
N ILE A 230 -8.32 20.31 -6.57
CA ILE A 230 -7.80 19.00 -6.17
C ILE A 230 -6.43 19.17 -5.48
N VAL A 231 -5.51 19.92 -6.08
CA VAL A 231 -4.19 20.19 -5.49
C VAL A 231 -4.30 20.90 -4.15
N LYS A 232 -5.13 21.95 -4.06
CA LYS A 232 -5.37 22.69 -2.82
C LYS A 232 -5.91 21.80 -1.71
N GLU A 233 -6.83 20.92 -2.04
CA GLU A 233 -7.45 20.03 -1.06
C GLU A 233 -6.53 18.89 -0.65
N ILE A 234 -5.76 18.31 -1.57
CA ILE A 234 -4.72 17.34 -1.23
C ILE A 234 -3.69 17.97 -0.28
N ALA A 235 -3.31 19.24 -0.52
CA ALA A 235 -2.38 20.00 0.30
C ALA A 235 -2.99 20.56 1.60
N ASN A 236 -4.23 20.21 1.95
CA ASN A 236 -4.88 20.71 3.16
C ASN A 236 -4.03 20.39 4.41
N PRO A 237 -3.67 21.38 5.26
CA PRO A 237 -2.82 21.16 6.43
C PRO A 237 -3.39 20.16 7.44
N ARG A 238 -4.72 19.98 7.48
CA ARG A 238 -5.35 18.96 8.31
C ARG A 238 -5.09 17.55 7.77
N GLY A 239 -4.66 17.39 6.52
CA GLY A 239 -4.37 16.11 5.88
C GLY A 239 -5.61 15.23 5.67
N TRP A 240 -5.47 14.23 4.80
CA TRP A 240 -6.50 13.22 4.54
C TRP A 240 -6.01 11.85 4.99
N ASP A 241 -6.89 11.07 5.60
CA ASP A 241 -6.58 9.70 6.00
C ASP A 241 -6.78 8.73 4.81
N ILE A 242 -7.70 9.06 3.89
CA ILE A 242 -7.99 8.28 2.69
C ILE A 242 -8.16 9.22 1.49
N LEU A 243 -7.51 8.90 0.37
CA LEU A 243 -7.82 9.45 -0.95
C LEU A 243 -8.57 8.38 -1.75
N PHE A 244 -9.80 8.68 -2.14
CA PHE A 244 -10.65 7.79 -2.93
C PHE A 244 -10.78 8.35 -4.34
N PHE A 245 -10.53 7.53 -5.36
CA PHE A 245 -10.64 7.91 -6.76
C PHE A 245 -11.64 6.99 -7.46
N ALA A 246 -12.62 7.57 -8.17
CA ALA A 246 -13.55 6.81 -9.02
C ALA A 246 -13.74 7.55 -10.36
N GLY A 247 -13.56 6.86 -11.48
CA GLY A 247 -13.62 7.43 -12.82
C GLY A 247 -13.19 6.45 -13.91
#